data_AF-A0A8J3ITT9-F1
#
_entry.id   AF-A0A8J3ITT9-F1
#
_cell.length_a   1.000
_cell.length_b   1.000
_cell.length_c   1.000
_cell.angle_alpha   90.00
_cell.angle_beta   90.00
_cell.angle_gamma   90.00
#
_symmetry.space_group_name_H-M   'P 1'
#
loop_
_entity.id
_entity.type
_entity.pdbx_description
1 polymer ?
#
loop_
_entity_poly.entity_id
_entity_poly.type
_entity_poly.pdbx_seq_one_letter_code
_entity_poly.pdbx_strand_id
1 'polypeptide(L)'
;MACRYGHHIEESRLPRSQQDRQAIAEQIGRDGSQLLIDMYAPEAPAFLREIPAVQILRRVWIQNYVWIEGQLSFRGNEDLPPGKQFINSPYDQEARYGKKRETRWTGYKVHLTETCEDDAPHLIAHVTTVAAAITDEAMSRFDPWPSLCRRSSPHVNIYSTQAILPHPFWSVGEPQYGIEVIGPARDVKWQANTEGGIDASQFHIDWEQKLAICPARQRSINWTPAIDDRKNEVIKIKFSTTDCGRCPRQIDCIRSEKKSKRRTITIRPQAQHEALQAARRRL
;
A
#
# COMPACT_ATOMS: atom_id res chain seq x y z
N MET A 1 4.31 41.89 -4.95
CA MET A 1 3.66 40.57 -4.73
C MET A 1 2.23 40.50 -5.26
N ALA A 2 1.33 41.43 -4.89
CA ALA A 2 -0.11 41.29 -5.14
C ALA A 2 -0.53 41.05 -6.61
N CYS A 3 0.09 41.71 -7.61
CA CYS A 3 -0.28 41.48 -9.01
C CYS A 3 0.07 40.07 -9.54
N ARG A 4 1.11 39.41 -9.01
CA ARG A 4 1.57 38.10 -9.50
C ARG A 4 0.64 36.96 -9.07
N TYR A 5 0.04 37.08 -7.89
CA TYR A 5 -0.80 36.04 -7.27
C TYR A 5 -2.29 36.39 -7.28
N GLY A 6 -2.70 37.43 -8.00
CA GLY A 6 -4.11 37.82 -8.08
C GLY A 6 -4.99 36.80 -8.78
N HIS A 7 -4.40 35.83 -9.49
CA HIS A 7 -5.11 34.76 -10.20
C HIS A 7 -4.49 33.41 -9.83
N HIS A 8 -5.32 32.37 -9.84
CA HIS A 8 -4.85 31.01 -9.65
C HIS A 8 -3.89 30.60 -10.77
N ILE A 9 -2.80 29.92 -10.40
CA ILE A 9 -1.86 29.36 -11.38
C ILE A 9 -2.48 28.08 -11.94
N GLU A 10 -2.74 28.07 -13.24
CA GLU A 10 -3.32 26.94 -13.95
C GLU A 10 -2.27 26.37 -14.91
N GLU A 11 -2.30 25.05 -15.15
CA GLU A 11 -1.37 24.37 -16.07
C GLU A 11 -1.36 25.02 -17.47
N SER A 12 -2.53 25.49 -17.93
CA SER A 12 -2.70 26.20 -19.20
C SER A 12 -1.95 27.54 -19.27
N ARG A 13 -1.62 28.14 -18.13
CA ARG A 13 -0.92 29.43 -18.00
C ARG A 13 0.57 29.24 -17.73
N LEU A 14 1.04 28.01 -17.52
CA LEU A 14 2.46 27.74 -17.30
C LEU A 14 3.23 27.74 -18.63
N PRO A 15 4.50 28.21 -18.63
CA PRO A 15 5.37 28.10 -19.79
C PRO A 15 5.52 26.66 -20.26
N ARG A 16 5.85 26.47 -21.54
CA ARG A 16 6.09 25.12 -22.09
C ARG A 16 7.47 24.59 -21.74
N SER A 17 8.48 25.46 -21.65
CA SER A 17 9.84 25.03 -21.39
C SER A 17 10.03 24.64 -19.92
N GLN A 18 10.84 23.60 -19.68
CA GLN A 18 11.17 23.17 -18.32
C GLN A 18 11.97 24.25 -17.57
N GLN A 19 12.84 24.98 -18.28
CA GLN A 19 13.67 26.04 -17.71
C GLN A 19 12.81 27.21 -17.20
N ASP A 20 11.82 27.65 -17.97
CA ASP A 20 10.94 28.74 -17.54
C ASP A 20 10.02 28.31 -16.38
N ARG A 21 9.57 27.05 -16.38
CA ARG A 21 8.81 26.47 -15.26
C ARG A 21 9.65 26.46 -13.98
N GLN A 22 10.92 26.08 -14.09
CA GLN A 22 11.86 26.09 -12.97
C GLN A 22 12.07 27.52 -12.44
N ALA A 23 12.29 28.49 -13.32
CA ALA A 23 12.44 29.90 -12.92
C ALA A 23 11.19 30.44 -12.21
N ILE A 24 9.99 30.07 -12.67
CA ILE A 24 8.74 30.41 -11.98
C ILE A 24 8.66 29.74 -10.60
N ALA A 25 8.99 28.44 -10.50
CA ALA A 25 8.98 27.72 -9.23
C ALA A 25 9.95 28.35 -8.21
N GLU A 26 11.13 28.76 -8.64
CA GLU A 26 12.10 29.48 -7.80
C GLU A 26 11.60 30.86 -7.37
N GLN A 27 10.98 31.60 -8.29
CA GLN A 27 10.39 32.90 -7.96
C GLN A 27 9.25 32.76 -6.94
N ILE A 28 8.38 31.76 -7.11
CA ILE A 28 7.31 31.45 -6.16
C ILE A 28 7.89 31.07 -4.80
N GLY A 29 8.95 30.25 -4.79
CA GLY A 29 9.68 29.89 -3.59
C GLY A 29 10.14 31.12 -2.83
N ARG A 30 10.91 32.00 -3.49
CA ARG A 30 11.45 33.23 -2.89
C ARG A 30 10.35 34.12 -2.33
N ASP A 31 9.30 34.34 -3.12
CA ASP A 31 8.18 35.17 -2.70
C ASP A 31 7.51 34.61 -1.43
N GLY A 32 7.08 33.35 -1.43
CA GLY A 32 6.42 32.83 -0.22
C GLY A 32 7.36 32.62 0.96
N SER A 33 8.67 32.42 0.72
CA SER A 33 9.67 32.43 1.79
C SER A 33 9.76 33.80 2.44
N GLN A 34 9.79 34.88 1.65
CA GLN A 34 9.77 36.24 2.19
C GLN A 34 8.48 36.50 2.98
N LEU A 35 7.33 36.12 2.43
CA LEU A 35 6.04 36.26 3.12
C LEU A 35 6.04 35.54 4.48
N LEU A 36 6.57 34.31 4.53
CA LEU A 36 6.68 33.54 5.76
C LEU A 36 7.67 34.16 6.74
N ILE A 37 8.80 34.70 6.27
CA ILE A 37 9.77 35.42 7.12
C ILE A 37 9.08 36.62 7.77
N ASP A 38 8.39 37.43 6.99
CA ASP A 38 7.70 38.63 7.48
C ASP A 38 6.60 38.27 8.49
N MET A 39 5.82 37.21 8.24
CA MET A 39 4.75 36.75 9.15
C MET A 39 5.28 36.14 10.46
N TYR A 40 6.51 35.63 10.47
CA TYR A 40 7.14 34.99 11.62
C TYR A 40 8.13 35.89 12.37
N ALA A 41 8.34 37.11 11.90
CA ALA A 41 9.23 38.07 12.55
C ALA A 41 8.74 38.38 13.98
N PRO A 42 9.65 38.66 14.94
CA PRO A 42 9.29 38.95 16.33
C PRO A 42 8.27 40.07 16.50
N GLU A 43 8.34 41.08 15.64
CA GLU A 43 7.48 42.27 15.59
C GLU A 43 6.13 42.02 14.90
N ALA A 44 5.97 40.90 14.18
CA ALA A 44 4.74 40.58 13.48
C ALA A 44 3.64 40.15 14.48
N PRO A 45 2.38 40.58 14.28
CA PRO A 45 1.27 40.18 15.14
C PRO A 45 1.19 38.66 15.30
N ALA A 46 1.19 38.19 16.55
CA ALA A 46 1.29 36.76 16.87
C ALA A 46 0.19 35.92 16.20
N PHE A 47 -1.03 36.46 16.10
CA PHE A 47 -2.18 35.78 15.51
C PHE A 47 -1.94 35.35 14.05
N LEU A 48 -1.07 36.02 13.29
CA LEU A 48 -0.77 35.64 11.90
C LEU A 48 -0.22 34.21 11.82
N ARG A 49 0.56 33.81 12.83
CA ARG A 49 1.11 32.45 12.97
C ARG A 49 0.06 31.45 13.43
N GLU A 50 -1.11 31.87 13.88
CA GLU A 50 -2.18 30.96 14.30
C GLU A 50 -3.18 30.69 13.17
N ILE A 51 -3.14 31.48 12.09
CA ILE A 51 -4.02 31.30 10.93
C ILE A 51 -3.74 29.93 10.28
N PRO A 52 -4.76 29.05 10.16
CA PRO A 52 -4.58 27.73 9.57
C PRO A 52 -3.97 27.77 8.17
N ALA A 53 -4.39 28.72 7.32
CA ALA A 53 -3.84 28.90 5.98
C ALA A 53 -2.33 29.22 5.98
N VAL A 54 -1.84 29.98 6.97
CA VAL A 54 -0.40 30.27 7.12
C VAL A 54 0.36 29.03 7.57
N GLN A 55 -0.21 28.21 8.46
CA GLN A 55 0.39 26.92 8.82
C GLN A 55 0.49 25.96 7.64
N ILE A 56 -0.56 25.89 6.81
CA ILE A 56 -0.56 25.09 5.58
C ILE A 56 0.53 25.60 4.63
N LEU A 57 0.57 26.92 4.39
CA LEU A 57 1.57 27.56 3.56
C LEU A 57 2.98 27.20 4.02
N ARG A 58 3.27 27.35 5.31
CA ARG A 58 4.56 26.98 5.90
C ARG A 58 4.92 25.51 5.63
N ARG A 59 3.99 24.58 5.84
CA ARG A 59 4.22 23.14 5.58
C ARG A 59 4.47 22.87 4.10
N VAL A 60 3.71 23.50 3.21
CA VAL A 60 3.88 23.43 1.76
C VAL A 60 5.22 24.02 1.30
N TRP A 61 5.74 25.04 1.98
CA TRP A 61 7.07 25.58 1.70
C TRP A 61 8.17 24.63 2.16
N ILE A 62 8.08 24.12 3.39
CA ILE A 62 9.06 23.17 3.93
C ILE A 62 9.16 21.89 3.08
N GLN A 63 8.02 21.39 2.57
CA GLN A 63 8.01 20.16 1.78
C GLN A 63 8.58 20.34 0.36
N ASN A 64 8.50 21.54 -0.21
CA ASN A 64 8.85 21.80 -1.62
C ASN A 64 10.16 22.58 -1.79
N TYR A 65 10.64 23.27 -0.76
CA TYR A 65 11.84 24.08 -0.83
C TYR A 65 12.82 23.73 0.29
N VAL A 66 14.09 24.03 0.06
CA VAL A 66 15.18 23.85 1.03
C VAL A 66 16.17 25.00 0.91
N TRP A 67 16.76 25.39 2.03
CA TRP A 67 17.87 26.35 2.04
C TRP A 67 19.19 25.60 2.03
N ILE A 68 20.02 25.85 1.03
CA ILE A 68 21.38 25.30 0.88
C ILE A 68 22.32 26.49 0.80
N GLU A 69 23.24 26.62 1.76
CA GLU A 69 24.24 27.71 1.79
C GLU A 69 23.63 29.12 1.63
N GLY A 70 22.45 29.35 2.23
CA GLY A 70 21.75 30.62 2.16
C GLY A 70 20.99 30.88 0.85
N GLN A 71 20.95 29.90 -0.06
CA GLN A 71 20.15 29.96 -1.28
C GLN A 71 18.93 29.03 -1.18
N LEU A 72 17.76 29.55 -1.57
CA LEU A 72 16.54 28.76 -1.63
C LEU A 72 16.54 27.93 -2.92
N SER A 73 16.41 26.61 -2.78
CA SER A 73 16.30 25.67 -3.87
C SER A 73 14.95 24.95 -3.86
N PHE A 74 14.38 24.70 -5.04
CA PHE A 74 13.19 23.86 -5.21
C PHE A 74 13.62 22.39 -5.19
N ARG A 75 12.95 21.58 -4.36
CA ARG A 75 13.32 20.17 -4.16
C ARG A 75 13.03 19.34 -5.40
N GLY A 76 13.96 18.43 -5.71
CA GLY A 76 13.73 17.34 -6.65
C GLY A 76 12.78 16.28 -6.08
N ASN A 77 12.30 15.37 -6.93
CA ASN A 77 11.36 14.31 -6.53
C ASN A 77 11.94 13.37 -5.47
N GLU A 78 13.26 13.21 -5.46
CA GLU A 78 14.06 12.43 -4.53
C GLU A 78 14.10 13.03 -3.11
N ASP A 79 13.88 14.34 -2.98
CA ASP A 79 14.00 15.08 -1.72
C ASP A 79 12.63 15.46 -1.12
N LEU A 80 11.54 14.98 -1.71
CA LEU A 80 10.18 15.20 -1.20
C LEU A 80 9.89 14.31 0.01
N PRO A 81 9.07 14.77 0.97
CA PRO A 81 8.65 13.91 2.06
C PRO A 81 7.84 12.72 1.54
N PRO A 82 7.77 11.61 2.32
CA PRO A 82 6.97 10.46 1.94
C PRO A 82 5.54 10.85 1.58
N GLY A 83 4.96 10.24 0.55
CA GLY A 83 3.63 10.60 0.03
C GLY A 83 2.49 10.57 1.06
N LYS A 84 2.65 9.88 2.20
CA LYS A 84 1.69 9.89 3.32
C LYS A 84 1.68 11.22 4.10
N GLN A 85 2.78 11.95 4.08
CA GLN A 85 2.97 13.23 4.76
C GLN A 85 2.87 14.42 3.80
N PHE A 86 3.13 14.19 2.51
CA PHE A 86 3.08 15.22 1.47
C PHE A 86 1.66 15.80 1.34
N ILE A 87 1.55 17.13 1.36
CA ILE A 87 0.30 17.85 1.12
C ILE A 87 0.14 18.02 -0.39
N ASN A 88 -0.79 17.28 -0.98
CA ASN A 88 -1.08 17.36 -2.41
C ASN A 88 -2.02 18.50 -2.79
N SER A 89 -2.89 18.93 -1.86
CA SER A 89 -3.81 20.03 -2.06
C SER A 89 -3.84 20.92 -0.81
N PRO A 90 -3.65 22.25 -0.94
CA PRO A 90 -3.82 23.15 0.20
C PRO A 90 -5.29 23.28 0.63
N TYR A 91 -6.24 22.94 -0.25
CA TYR A 91 -7.68 22.98 0.00
C TYR A 91 -8.21 21.71 0.66
N ASP A 92 -7.56 20.57 0.39
CA ASP A 92 -7.84 19.29 1.03
C ASP A 92 -6.51 18.66 1.50
N GLN A 93 -6.19 18.89 2.78
CA GLN A 93 -4.97 18.41 3.41
C GLN A 93 -5.00 16.92 3.74
N GLU A 94 -6.12 16.22 3.57
CA GLU A 94 -6.25 14.78 3.81
C GLU A 94 -6.20 14.00 2.49
N ALA A 95 -6.47 14.64 1.36
CA ALA A 95 -6.24 14.10 0.03
C ALA A 95 -4.76 13.70 -0.14
N ARG A 96 -4.54 12.46 -0.58
CA ARG A 96 -3.20 11.94 -0.85
C ARG A 96 -3.10 11.45 -2.27
N TYR A 97 -1.91 11.54 -2.85
CA TYR A 97 -1.61 10.87 -4.10
C TYR A 97 -1.70 9.35 -3.94
N GLY A 98 -2.40 8.70 -4.87
CA GLY A 98 -2.52 7.26 -5.00
C GLY A 98 -2.22 6.82 -6.42
N LYS A 99 -1.71 5.59 -6.54
CA LYS A 99 -1.54 4.89 -7.82
C LYS A 99 -2.03 3.46 -7.66
N LYS A 100 -2.89 3.03 -8.58
CA LYS A 100 -3.38 1.65 -8.69
C LYS A 100 -3.31 1.24 -10.15
N ARG A 101 -2.40 0.31 -10.46
CA ARG A 101 -2.03 -0.03 -11.84
C ARG A 101 -1.59 1.24 -12.59
N GLU A 102 -2.22 1.55 -13.73
CA GLU A 102 -1.92 2.78 -14.50
C GLU A 102 -2.68 4.01 -14.01
N THR A 103 -3.74 3.83 -13.22
CA THR A 103 -4.56 4.93 -12.70
C THR A 103 -3.82 5.64 -11.58
N ARG A 104 -3.72 6.96 -11.70
CA ARG A 104 -3.11 7.88 -10.72
C ARG A 104 -4.15 8.93 -10.34
N TRP A 105 -4.25 9.27 -9.06
CA TRP A 105 -5.18 10.29 -8.60
C TRP A 105 -4.70 10.92 -7.29
N THR A 106 -5.21 12.10 -6.97
CA THR A 106 -5.06 12.74 -5.66
C THR A 106 -6.42 12.75 -4.99
N GLY A 107 -6.50 12.19 -3.79
CA GLY A 107 -7.76 12.13 -3.03
C GLY A 107 -7.85 10.87 -2.19
N TYR A 108 -8.94 10.15 -2.40
CA TYR A 108 -9.36 9.02 -1.57
C TYR A 108 -9.59 7.78 -2.41
N LYS A 109 -9.64 6.62 -1.76
CA LYS A 109 -10.16 5.39 -2.32
C LYS A 109 -11.33 4.92 -1.47
N VAL A 110 -12.28 4.27 -2.14
CA VAL A 110 -13.46 3.71 -1.49
C VAL A 110 -13.31 2.19 -1.45
N HIS A 111 -13.63 1.61 -0.31
CA HIS A 111 -13.76 0.20 -0.11
C HIS A 111 -15.23 -0.15 0.14
N LEU A 112 -15.73 -1.07 -0.68
CA LEU A 112 -17.09 -1.57 -0.57
C LEU A 112 -17.06 -2.96 0.04
N THR A 113 -18.07 -3.23 0.87
CA THR A 113 -18.41 -4.56 1.36
C THR A 113 -19.84 -4.85 0.93
N GLU A 114 -20.04 -5.98 0.26
CA GLU A 114 -21.32 -6.42 -0.27
C GLU A 114 -21.73 -7.77 0.32
N THR A 115 -23.03 -8.05 0.38
CA THR A 115 -23.54 -9.40 0.59
C THR A 115 -23.30 -10.23 -0.66
N CYS A 116 -23.00 -11.52 -0.52
CA CYS A 116 -22.68 -12.40 -1.65
C CYS A 116 -23.27 -13.80 -1.49
N GLU A 117 -24.54 -13.89 -1.10
CA GLU A 117 -25.28 -15.16 -1.14
C GLU A 117 -25.69 -15.53 -2.57
N ASP A 118 -25.64 -16.83 -2.88
CA ASP A 118 -25.94 -17.34 -4.22
C ASP A 118 -27.41 -17.11 -4.64
N ASP A 119 -28.35 -17.09 -3.69
CA ASP A 119 -29.80 -17.01 -3.91
C ASP A 119 -30.41 -15.63 -3.58
N ALA A 120 -29.58 -14.61 -3.36
CA ALA A 120 -30.04 -13.26 -2.98
C ALA A 120 -29.30 -12.14 -3.75
N PRO A 121 -29.89 -10.94 -3.88
CA PRO A 121 -29.18 -9.82 -4.48
C PRO A 121 -27.96 -9.39 -3.65
N HIS A 122 -26.91 -8.96 -4.35
CA HIS A 122 -25.73 -8.38 -3.71
C HIS A 122 -26.02 -6.94 -3.27
N LEU A 123 -26.06 -6.72 -1.96
CA LEU A 123 -26.33 -5.42 -1.35
C LEU A 123 -25.06 -4.83 -0.76
N ILE A 124 -24.79 -3.56 -1.04
CA ILE A 124 -23.69 -2.84 -0.39
C ILE A 124 -24.04 -2.65 1.09
N ALA A 125 -23.42 -3.47 1.96
CA ALA A 125 -23.62 -3.43 3.40
C ALA A 125 -22.77 -2.34 4.07
N HIS A 126 -21.63 -1.97 3.47
CA HIS A 126 -20.73 -0.98 4.04
C HIS A 126 -19.85 -0.28 3.00
N VAL A 127 -19.54 0.98 3.29
CA VAL A 127 -18.68 1.84 2.50
C VAL A 127 -17.66 2.49 3.43
N THR A 128 -16.37 2.31 3.14
CA THR A 128 -15.28 2.99 3.85
C THR A 128 -14.48 3.83 2.87
N THR A 129 -14.29 5.11 3.18
CA THR A 129 -13.44 6.02 2.40
C THR A 129 -12.17 6.30 3.17
N VAL A 130 -11.02 6.17 2.50
CA VAL A 130 -9.71 6.48 3.08
C VAL A 130 -8.81 7.21 2.11
N ALA A 131 -7.81 7.94 2.63
CA ALA A 131 -6.81 8.59 1.80
C ALA A 131 -6.10 7.58 0.87
N ALA A 132 -5.84 7.99 -0.37
CA ALA A 132 -5.36 7.08 -1.41
C ALA A 132 -3.99 6.44 -1.13
N ALA A 133 -3.17 7.06 -0.28
CA ALA A 133 -1.86 6.56 0.13
C ALA A 133 -1.91 5.47 1.21
N ILE A 134 -3.09 5.17 1.78
CA ILE A 134 -3.26 4.01 2.67
C ILE A 134 -3.18 2.75 1.81
N THR A 135 -2.38 1.76 2.22
CA THR A 135 -2.27 0.48 1.49
C THR A 135 -3.47 -0.41 1.81
N ASP A 136 -3.81 -1.34 0.93
CA ASP A 136 -4.93 -2.27 1.17
C ASP A 136 -4.66 -3.14 2.41
N GLU A 137 -3.41 -3.46 2.75
CA GLU A 137 -3.08 -4.19 3.98
C GLU A 137 -3.22 -3.33 5.25
N ALA A 138 -3.02 -2.02 5.16
CA ALA A 138 -3.24 -1.13 6.31
C ALA A 138 -4.73 -0.95 6.62
N MET A 139 -5.61 -1.28 5.66
CA MET A 139 -7.06 -1.21 5.81
C MET A 139 -7.63 -2.26 6.74
N SER A 140 -7.01 -3.44 6.83
CA SER A 140 -7.50 -4.53 7.68
C SER A 140 -7.53 -4.18 9.17
N ARG A 141 -6.85 -3.10 9.58
CA ARG A 141 -6.89 -2.54 10.94
C ARG A 141 -8.04 -1.58 11.19
N PHE A 142 -8.69 -1.09 10.14
CA PHE A 142 -9.95 -0.38 10.28
C PHE A 142 -11.00 -1.47 10.43
N ASP A 143 -11.55 -1.59 11.62
CA ASP A 143 -12.47 -2.65 12.00
C ASP A 143 -13.93 -2.17 11.90
N PRO A 144 -14.60 -2.28 10.74
CA PRO A 144 -16.03 -2.02 10.66
C PRO A 144 -16.88 -3.23 11.11
N TRP A 145 -16.30 -4.36 11.53
CA TRP A 145 -17.06 -5.61 11.75
C TRP A 145 -18.14 -5.45 12.81
N PRO A 146 -17.90 -4.82 13.99
CA PRO A 146 -18.94 -4.61 14.98
C PRO A 146 -20.14 -3.78 14.48
N SER A 147 -19.95 -2.97 13.44
CA SER A 147 -21.01 -2.15 12.83
C SER A 147 -21.76 -2.89 11.72
N LEU A 148 -21.06 -3.75 10.96
CA LEU A 148 -21.66 -4.64 9.97
C LEU A 148 -22.54 -5.70 10.66
N CYS A 149 -22.04 -6.34 11.71
CA CYS A 149 -22.72 -7.41 12.45
C CYS A 149 -24.05 -6.96 13.07
N ARG A 150 -24.25 -5.67 13.32
CA ARG A 150 -25.53 -5.15 13.85
C ARG A 150 -26.59 -4.97 12.77
N ARG A 151 -26.21 -4.88 11.49
CA ARG A 151 -27.12 -4.60 10.37
C ARG A 151 -27.46 -5.84 9.56
N SER A 152 -26.58 -6.84 9.55
CA SER A 152 -26.77 -8.12 8.87
C SER A 152 -27.14 -9.21 9.87
N SER A 153 -28.06 -10.11 9.49
CA SER A 153 -28.33 -11.31 10.27
C SER A 153 -27.06 -12.14 10.48
N PRO A 154 -26.91 -12.84 11.62
CA PRO A 154 -25.93 -13.93 11.71
C PRO A 154 -26.22 -14.89 10.55
N HIS A 155 -25.19 -15.39 9.84
CA HIS A 155 -25.28 -16.19 8.61
C HIS A 155 -25.35 -15.42 7.28
N VAL A 156 -24.67 -14.28 7.16
CA VAL A 156 -24.48 -13.60 5.85
C VAL A 156 -23.00 -13.66 5.44
N ASN A 157 -22.75 -14.17 4.24
CA ASN A 157 -21.52 -14.08 3.49
C ASN A 157 -21.32 -12.66 2.98
N ILE A 158 -20.15 -12.08 3.28
CA ILE A 158 -19.79 -10.75 2.79
C ILE A 158 -18.55 -10.82 1.91
N TYR A 159 -18.61 -10.18 0.75
CA TYR A 159 -17.45 -9.94 -0.08
C TYR A 159 -16.88 -8.55 0.23
N SER A 160 -15.59 -8.47 0.54
CA SER A 160 -14.92 -7.19 0.80
C SER A 160 -13.66 -7.04 -0.02
N THR A 161 -13.53 -5.91 -0.69
CA THR A 161 -12.28 -5.52 -1.36
C THR A 161 -11.11 -5.33 -0.39
N GLN A 162 -11.38 -5.21 0.92
CA GLN A 162 -10.37 -5.12 1.98
C GLN A 162 -9.84 -6.50 2.41
N ALA A 163 -10.52 -7.59 2.04
CA ALA A 163 -10.17 -8.95 2.45
C ALA A 163 -8.99 -9.56 1.67
N ILE A 164 -8.19 -8.73 0.99
CA ILE A 164 -7.10 -9.17 0.12
C ILE A 164 -5.96 -9.86 0.90
N LEU A 165 -5.67 -9.51 2.15
CA LEU A 165 -4.54 -10.11 2.91
C LEU A 165 -4.74 -10.03 4.45
N PRO A 166 -4.02 -10.85 5.24
CA PRO A 166 -4.55 -11.52 6.42
C PRO A 166 -4.62 -10.59 7.62
N HIS A 167 -5.84 -10.34 8.11
CA HIS A 167 -6.01 -10.20 9.56
C HIS A 167 -6.01 -11.62 10.16
N PRO A 168 -5.67 -11.81 11.44
CA PRO A 168 -5.86 -13.08 12.18
C PRO A 168 -7.28 -13.68 12.13
N PHE A 169 -8.24 -13.03 11.47
CA PHE A 169 -9.61 -13.50 11.27
C PHE A 169 -9.74 -14.72 10.34
N TRP A 170 -8.70 -15.07 9.60
CA TRP A 170 -8.65 -16.35 8.87
C TRP A 170 -8.35 -17.54 9.79
N SER A 171 -8.34 -17.40 11.12
CA SER A 171 -8.29 -18.57 11.99
C SER A 171 -9.49 -19.47 11.71
N VAL A 172 -9.22 -20.72 11.34
CA VAL A 172 -10.18 -21.82 11.33
C VAL A 172 -10.71 -21.98 12.76
N GLY A 173 -11.82 -21.32 13.04
CA GLY A 173 -12.46 -21.17 14.34
C GLY A 173 -13.66 -20.27 14.12
N GLU A 174 -14.80 -20.63 14.71
CA GLU A 174 -16.10 -20.03 14.41
C GLU A 174 -16.00 -18.51 14.18
N PRO A 175 -16.55 -17.99 13.06
CA PRO A 175 -16.61 -16.55 12.88
C PRO A 175 -17.23 -15.96 14.14
N GLN A 176 -16.49 -15.11 14.86
CA GLN A 176 -16.91 -14.53 16.14
C GLN A 176 -18.32 -13.90 16.09
N TYR A 177 -18.86 -13.68 14.88
CA TYR A 177 -20.15 -13.08 14.61
C TYR A 177 -21.00 -13.81 13.56
N GLY A 178 -20.69 -15.05 13.18
CA GLY A 178 -21.46 -15.77 12.15
C GLY A 178 -21.35 -15.18 10.73
N ILE A 179 -20.31 -14.38 10.46
CA ILE A 179 -20.07 -13.72 9.18
C ILE A 179 -18.79 -14.30 8.55
N GLU A 180 -18.91 -14.82 7.33
CA GLU A 180 -17.79 -15.24 6.52
C GLU A 180 -17.36 -14.12 5.56
N VAL A 181 -16.05 -13.86 5.49
CA VAL A 181 -15.49 -12.79 4.66
C VAL A 181 -14.82 -13.41 3.44
N ILE A 182 -15.30 -13.08 2.26
CA ILE A 182 -14.76 -13.52 0.98
C ILE A 182 -13.96 -12.38 0.36
N GLY A 183 -12.78 -12.69 -0.18
CA GLY A 183 -11.87 -11.70 -0.74
C GLY A 183 -10.95 -12.28 -1.80
N PRO A 184 -10.43 -11.44 -2.72
CA PRO A 184 -9.53 -11.93 -3.76
C PRO A 184 -8.16 -12.30 -3.16
N ALA A 185 -7.93 -13.60 -2.97
CA ALA A 185 -6.67 -14.17 -2.45
C ALA A 185 -5.58 -14.32 -3.54
N ARG A 186 -5.31 -13.25 -4.29
CA ARG A 186 -4.41 -13.30 -5.46
C ARG A 186 -2.94 -13.47 -5.06
N ASP A 187 -2.22 -14.35 -5.75
CA ASP A 187 -0.76 -14.42 -5.65
C ASP A 187 -0.11 -13.44 -6.63
N VAL A 188 0.60 -12.45 -6.09
CA VAL A 188 1.28 -11.39 -6.87
C VAL A 188 2.61 -11.84 -7.47
N LYS A 189 3.04 -13.08 -7.19
CA LYS A 189 4.30 -13.61 -7.73
C LYS A 189 4.15 -13.99 -9.19
N TRP A 190 5.19 -13.73 -9.99
CA TRP A 190 5.18 -14.01 -11.43
C TRP A 190 4.89 -15.49 -11.74
N GLN A 191 5.31 -16.42 -10.87
CA GLN A 191 5.08 -17.85 -11.07
C GLN A 191 3.59 -18.19 -11.14
N ALA A 192 2.76 -17.51 -10.35
CA ALA A 192 1.31 -17.72 -10.37
C ALA A 192 0.62 -17.04 -11.57
N ASN A 193 1.32 -16.13 -12.25
CA ASN A 193 0.82 -15.37 -13.40
C ASN A 193 1.48 -15.80 -14.73
N THR A 194 2.14 -16.96 -14.74
CA THR A 194 2.80 -17.53 -15.93
C THR A 194 2.30 -18.95 -16.11
N GLU A 195 1.82 -19.28 -17.32
CA GLU A 195 1.43 -20.64 -17.66
C GLU A 195 2.61 -21.61 -17.46
N GLY A 196 2.37 -22.71 -16.74
CA GLY A 196 3.42 -23.68 -16.37
C GLY A 196 4.34 -23.25 -15.21
N GLY A 197 4.20 -22.02 -14.71
CA GLY A 197 4.98 -21.51 -13.57
C GLY A 197 4.70 -22.28 -12.28
N ILE A 198 5.75 -22.47 -11.46
CA ILE A 198 5.66 -23.18 -10.18
C ILE A 198 5.51 -22.17 -9.04
N ASP A 199 4.28 -21.88 -8.63
CA ASP A 199 3.96 -20.98 -7.52
C ASP A 199 4.02 -21.71 -6.16
N ALA A 200 3.79 -20.99 -5.06
CA ALA A 200 3.93 -21.56 -3.71
C ALA A 200 2.81 -22.53 -3.33
N SER A 201 1.63 -22.45 -3.94
CA SER A 201 0.50 -23.35 -3.65
C SER A 201 0.73 -24.78 -4.13
N GLN A 202 1.63 -24.98 -5.11
CA GLN A 202 2.00 -26.30 -5.63
C GLN A 202 2.98 -27.06 -4.71
N PHE A 203 3.45 -26.45 -3.62
CA PHE A 203 4.34 -27.10 -2.66
C PHE A 203 3.52 -27.79 -1.57
N HIS A 204 3.86 -29.03 -1.27
CA HIS A 204 3.29 -29.73 -0.13
C HIS A 204 4.01 -29.28 1.14
N ILE A 205 3.27 -28.81 2.14
CA ILE A 205 3.80 -28.31 3.40
C ILE A 205 3.48 -29.31 4.50
N ASP A 206 4.53 -29.85 5.12
CA ASP A 206 4.46 -30.71 6.30
C ASP A 206 4.81 -29.85 7.52
N TRP A 207 3.78 -29.50 8.29
CA TRP A 207 3.90 -28.65 9.47
C TRP A 207 4.55 -29.35 10.66
N GLU A 208 4.32 -30.65 10.79
CA GLU A 208 4.83 -31.47 11.89
C GLU A 208 6.34 -31.65 11.76
N GLN A 209 6.81 -32.02 10.57
CA GLN A 209 8.23 -32.17 10.26
C GLN A 209 8.93 -30.85 9.93
N LYS A 210 8.17 -29.75 9.82
CA LYS A 210 8.67 -28.42 9.40
C LYS A 210 9.44 -28.51 8.08
N LEU A 211 8.81 -29.13 7.09
CA LEU A 211 9.38 -29.45 5.79
C LEU A 211 8.44 -29.00 4.67
N ALA A 212 8.99 -28.54 3.55
CA ALA A 212 8.25 -28.42 2.30
C ALA A 212 8.80 -29.36 1.22
N ILE A 213 7.90 -29.90 0.41
CA ILE A 213 8.22 -30.74 -0.75
C ILE A 213 7.76 -30.01 -2.01
N CYS A 214 8.67 -29.84 -2.97
CA CYS A 214 8.36 -29.19 -4.24
C CYS A 214 7.68 -30.16 -5.24
N PRO A 215 7.08 -29.67 -6.34
CA PRO A 215 6.50 -30.53 -7.39
C PRO A 215 7.48 -31.51 -8.03
N ALA A 216 8.78 -31.21 -8.00
CA ALA A 216 9.85 -32.12 -8.45
C ALA A 216 10.33 -33.08 -7.33
N ARG A 217 9.55 -33.23 -6.25
CA ARG A 217 9.80 -34.12 -5.10
C ARG A 217 11.07 -33.84 -4.30
N GLN A 218 11.66 -32.67 -4.44
CA GLN A 218 12.80 -32.25 -3.63
C GLN A 218 12.33 -31.69 -2.28
N ARG A 219 13.08 -32.00 -1.23
CA ARG A 219 12.82 -31.56 0.14
C ARG A 219 13.50 -30.21 0.43
N SER A 220 12.86 -29.37 1.24
CA SER A 220 13.48 -28.16 1.75
C SER A 220 14.62 -28.50 2.71
N ILE A 221 15.65 -27.67 2.74
CA ILE A 221 16.82 -27.83 3.63
C ILE A 221 16.76 -26.91 4.85
N ASN A 222 15.78 -26.01 4.89
CA ASN A 222 15.67 -25.03 5.96
C ASN A 222 14.22 -24.55 6.10
N TRP A 223 13.81 -24.40 7.36
CA TRP A 223 12.54 -23.83 7.78
C TRP A 223 12.81 -22.80 8.88
N THR A 224 12.65 -21.51 8.58
CA THR A 224 12.99 -20.43 9.51
C THR A 224 11.77 -19.54 9.75
N PRO A 225 11.18 -19.55 10.97
CA PRO A 225 10.27 -18.50 11.41
C PRO A 225 10.99 -17.14 11.36
N ALA A 226 10.30 -16.11 10.86
CA ALA A 226 10.84 -14.78 10.72
C ALA A 226 9.72 -13.74 10.77
N ILE A 227 10.12 -12.49 10.98
CA ILE A 227 9.27 -11.34 10.77
C ILE A 227 9.64 -10.72 9.41
N ASP A 228 8.65 -10.46 8.56
CA ASP A 228 8.87 -9.77 7.29
C ASP A 228 9.02 -8.24 7.48
N ASP A 229 9.43 -7.52 6.44
CA ASP A 229 9.61 -6.06 6.48
C ASP A 229 8.28 -5.31 6.79
N ARG A 230 7.15 -6.02 6.68
CA ARG A 230 5.80 -5.54 6.98
C ARG A 230 5.34 -5.95 8.38
N LYS A 231 6.25 -6.44 9.23
CA LYS A 231 6.02 -6.86 10.62
C LYS A 231 5.05 -8.05 10.79
N ASN A 232 4.88 -8.87 9.75
CA ASN A 232 4.07 -10.08 9.88
C ASN A 232 4.95 -11.28 10.23
N GLU A 233 4.39 -12.19 11.02
CA GLU A 233 4.97 -13.52 11.19
C GLU A 233 4.90 -14.31 9.88
N VAL A 234 6.04 -14.86 9.50
CA VAL A 234 6.22 -15.68 8.31
C VAL A 234 7.17 -16.83 8.58
N ILE A 235 7.15 -17.81 7.70
CA ILE A 235 8.10 -18.91 7.67
C ILE A 235 8.79 -18.85 6.32
N LYS A 236 10.11 -18.65 6.35
CA LYS A 236 10.98 -18.67 5.16
C LYS A 236 11.53 -20.08 5.00
N ILE A 237 11.19 -20.72 3.88
CA ILE A 237 11.59 -22.09 3.57
C ILE A 237 12.52 -22.06 2.37
N LYS A 238 13.71 -22.66 2.50
CA LYS A 238 14.74 -22.65 1.45
C LYS A 238 14.99 -24.06 0.95
N PHE A 239 15.17 -24.17 -0.37
CA PHE A 239 15.59 -25.40 -1.04
C PHE A 239 17.09 -25.37 -1.30
N SER A 240 17.66 -26.57 -1.52
CA SER A 240 19.07 -26.76 -1.87
C SER A 240 19.42 -26.06 -3.18
N THR A 241 20.55 -25.36 -3.21
CA THR A 241 21.10 -24.78 -4.45
C THR A 241 21.53 -25.86 -5.43
N THR A 242 22.01 -27.01 -4.93
CA THR A 242 22.44 -28.13 -5.77
C THR A 242 21.24 -28.79 -6.45
N ASP A 243 20.19 -29.08 -5.70
CA ASP A 243 19.00 -29.75 -6.24
C ASP A 243 18.21 -28.82 -7.15
N CYS A 244 18.07 -27.55 -6.77
CA CYS A 244 17.47 -26.54 -7.66
C CYS A 244 18.32 -26.32 -8.91
N GLY A 245 19.65 -26.34 -8.78
CA GLY A 245 20.63 -26.16 -9.85
C GLY A 245 20.49 -27.21 -10.96
N ARG A 246 20.20 -28.45 -10.58
CA ARG A 246 20.05 -29.60 -11.49
C ARG A 246 18.60 -29.86 -11.92
N CYS A 247 17.64 -29.08 -11.41
CA CYS A 247 16.23 -29.30 -11.68
C CYS A 247 15.88 -28.85 -13.12
N PRO A 248 15.28 -29.72 -13.95
CA PRO A 248 14.91 -29.36 -15.34
C PRO A 248 13.82 -28.28 -15.39
N ARG A 249 12.98 -28.17 -14.34
CA ARG A 249 11.94 -27.14 -14.20
C ARG A 249 12.43 -25.88 -13.50
N GLN A 250 13.74 -25.62 -13.49
CA GLN A 250 14.31 -24.42 -12.85
C GLN A 250 13.73 -23.14 -13.46
N ILE A 251 13.57 -23.09 -14.79
CA ILE A 251 13.06 -21.92 -15.51
C ILE A 251 11.62 -21.55 -15.12
N ASP A 252 10.80 -22.55 -14.80
CA ASP A 252 9.42 -22.37 -14.31
C ASP A 252 9.35 -21.91 -12.85
N CYS A 253 10.46 -22.04 -12.11
CA CYS A 253 10.48 -21.92 -10.66
C CYS A 253 11.29 -20.72 -10.15
N ILE A 254 12.41 -20.39 -10.80
CA ILE A 254 13.38 -19.39 -10.33
C ILE A 254 13.80 -18.51 -11.52
N ARG A 255 13.55 -17.19 -11.41
CA ARG A 255 14.07 -16.17 -12.35
C ARG A 255 15.25 -15.38 -11.80
N SER A 256 15.70 -15.67 -10.58
CA SER A 256 16.81 -14.94 -9.96
C SER A 256 18.15 -15.27 -10.62
N GLU A 257 18.85 -14.24 -11.09
CA GLU A 257 20.21 -14.33 -11.65
C GLU A 257 21.33 -14.37 -10.58
N LYS A 258 20.97 -14.28 -9.29
CA LYS A 258 21.94 -14.33 -8.19
C LYS A 258 22.74 -15.64 -8.18
N LYS A 259 23.99 -15.58 -7.67
CA LYS A 259 24.91 -16.73 -7.50
C LYS A 259 24.28 -17.94 -6.80
N SER A 260 23.34 -17.74 -5.87
CA SER A 260 22.63 -18.82 -5.18
C SER A 260 21.27 -19.10 -5.83
N LYS A 261 21.28 -19.79 -6.99
CA LYS A 261 20.07 -20.25 -7.68
C LYS A 261 19.34 -21.32 -6.86
N ARG A 262 18.44 -20.88 -5.97
CA ARG A 262 17.55 -21.76 -5.22
C ARG A 262 16.15 -21.20 -5.13
N ARG A 263 15.18 -22.09 -4.97
CA ARG A 263 13.83 -21.71 -4.62
C ARG A 263 13.78 -21.35 -3.14
N THR A 264 13.15 -20.22 -2.84
CA THR A 264 12.76 -19.84 -1.48
C THR A 264 11.28 -19.51 -1.50
N ILE A 265 10.50 -20.16 -0.65
CA ILE A 265 9.09 -19.83 -0.44
C ILE A 265 8.94 -19.16 0.92
N THR A 266 7.93 -18.30 1.02
CA THR A 266 7.56 -17.63 2.27
C THR A 266 6.09 -17.88 2.47
N ILE A 267 5.77 -18.55 3.56
CA ILE A 267 4.40 -18.90 3.93
C ILE A 267 4.04 -18.23 5.27
N ARG A 268 2.74 -18.10 5.54
CA ARG A 268 2.24 -17.65 6.85
C ARG A 268 2.26 -18.82 7.85
N PRO A 269 2.10 -18.57 9.17
CA PRO A 269 1.86 -19.62 10.15
C PRO A 269 0.67 -20.52 9.77
N GLN A 270 0.66 -21.75 10.29
CA GLN A 270 -0.22 -22.84 9.84
C GLN A 270 -1.68 -22.43 9.65
N ALA A 271 -2.35 -21.96 10.70
CA ALA A 271 -3.76 -21.60 10.66
C ALA A 271 -4.06 -20.55 9.56
N GLN A 272 -3.20 -19.53 9.41
CA GLN A 272 -3.36 -18.50 8.39
C GLN A 272 -3.08 -19.04 6.98
N HIS A 273 -2.10 -19.94 6.84
CA HIS A 273 -1.79 -20.55 5.54
C HIS A 273 -2.92 -21.44 5.06
N GLU A 274 -3.44 -22.31 5.93
CA GLU A 274 -4.52 -23.25 5.60
C GLU A 274 -5.80 -22.50 5.20
N ALA A 275 -6.16 -21.45 5.93
CA ALA A 275 -7.33 -20.65 5.60
C ALA A 275 -7.16 -19.84 4.30
N LEU A 276 -5.95 -19.33 4.01
CA LEU A 276 -5.68 -18.71 2.72
C LEU A 276 -5.81 -19.72 1.56
N GLN A 277 -5.36 -20.97 1.75
CA GLN A 277 -5.52 -22.03 0.75
C GLN A 277 -6.99 -22.43 0.58
N ALA A 278 -7.75 -22.52 1.68
CA ALA A 278 -9.18 -22.80 1.63
C ALA A 278 -9.94 -21.71 0.86
N ALA A 279 -9.65 -20.44 1.12
CA ALA A 279 -10.24 -19.31 0.40
C ALA A 279 -9.92 -19.35 -1.10
N ARG A 280 -8.70 -19.73 -1.49
CA ARG A 280 -8.30 -19.87 -2.90
C ARG A 280 -9.01 -20.98 -3.65
N ARG A 281 -9.43 -22.06 -2.98
CA ARG A 281 -10.15 -23.19 -3.63
C ARG A 281 -11.62 -22.89 -3.89
N ARG A 282 -12.17 -21.86 -3.24
CA ARG A 282 -13.58 -21.46 -3.35
C ARG A 282 -13.84 -20.45 -4.47
N LEU A 283 -12.78 -19.81 -4.97
CA LEU A 283 -12.79 -18.89 -6.12
C LEU A 283 -12.54 -19.67 -7.42
#